data_AF-A0A0D8XJ16-F1
#
_entry.id   AF-A0A0D8XJ16-F1
#
_cell.length_a   1.000
_cell.length_b   1.000
_cell.length_c   1.000
_cell.angle_alpha   90.00
_cell.angle_beta   90.00
_cell.angle_gamma   90.00
#
_symmetry.space_group_name_H-M   'P 1'
#
loop_
_entity.id
_entity.type
_entity.pdbx_description
1 polymer ?
#
loop_
_entity_poly.entity_id
_entity_poly.type
_entity_poly.pdbx_seq_one_letter_code
_entity_poly.pdbx_strand_id
1 'polypeptide(L)'
;MDADEVDNILIRQLSCLRTSDKEALVKQFQSILGDVALPPELCAFFLDMTNWNLQDAVGAYYDHGHTNNVGEIGFDLPLLDMQLVKDVTVGEGESVPPKTRFVKSWRVKNTGGIHWPEGTALCFVDGTLLSSDKRVPVVSLGPGGEAELTVVMLSPSLPGIYQSRWQLNTPQSVPFGGPALHLFLEAIWCIISVDAAGILDITQQLANAPLGRLSLPTSINPFMARSTVQSMAEDFIEMEINYRNFESSSPVTIPHENSTDGPPCTPSTPPYERE
;
A
#
# COMPACT_ATOMS: atom_id res chain seq x y z
N MET A 1 -1.28 60.10 -1.18
CA MET A 1 -1.73 58.70 -1.37
C MET A 1 -3.01 58.81 -2.14
N ASP A 2 -2.81 58.96 -3.43
CA ASP A 2 -3.87 59.22 -4.39
C ASP A 2 -4.52 57.89 -4.74
N ALA A 3 -5.82 57.89 -4.99
CA ALA A 3 -6.57 56.65 -5.22
C ALA A 3 -5.96 55.82 -6.36
N ASP A 4 -5.42 56.49 -7.38
CA ASP A 4 -4.73 55.89 -8.51
C ASP A 4 -3.46 55.11 -8.12
N GLU A 5 -2.73 55.52 -7.07
CA GLU A 5 -1.56 54.79 -6.58
C GLU A 5 -1.97 53.49 -5.89
N VAL A 6 -3.05 53.54 -5.10
CA VAL A 6 -3.63 52.37 -4.44
C VAL A 6 -4.24 51.42 -5.47
N ASP A 7 -4.93 51.92 -6.49
CA ASP A 7 -5.47 51.10 -7.58
C ASP A 7 -4.35 50.48 -8.42
N ASN A 8 -3.28 51.20 -8.75
CA ASN A 8 -2.12 50.60 -9.45
C ASN A 8 -1.44 49.51 -8.61
N ILE A 9 -1.37 49.67 -7.28
CA ILE A 9 -0.89 48.64 -6.36
C ILE A 9 -1.87 47.45 -6.32
N LEU A 10 -3.17 47.69 -6.22
CA LEU A 10 -4.19 46.64 -6.20
C LEU A 10 -4.24 45.87 -7.52
N ILE A 11 -4.22 46.55 -8.67
CA ILE A 11 -4.17 45.95 -10.01
C ILE A 11 -2.92 45.08 -10.14
N ARG A 12 -1.77 45.55 -9.63
CA ARG A 12 -0.53 44.78 -9.61
C ARG A 12 -0.58 43.56 -8.67
N GLN A 13 -1.26 43.65 -7.53
CA GLN A 13 -1.47 42.50 -6.63
C GLN A 13 -2.56 41.52 -7.12
N LEU A 14 -3.58 42.01 -7.81
CA LEU A 14 -4.64 41.21 -8.44
C LEU A 14 -4.14 40.52 -9.73
N SER A 15 -3.18 41.12 -10.43
CA SER A 15 -2.45 40.46 -11.53
C SER A 15 -1.81 39.15 -11.07
N CYS A 16 -1.26 39.12 -9.85
CA CYS A 16 -0.69 37.92 -9.24
C CYS A 16 -1.73 36.82 -8.88
N LEU A 17 -3.03 37.10 -8.99
CA LEU A 17 -4.13 36.16 -8.68
C LEU A 17 -4.80 35.56 -9.93
N ARG A 18 -4.29 35.85 -11.14
CA ARG A 18 -4.88 35.39 -12.42
C ARG A 18 -4.48 33.95 -12.76
N THR A 19 -5.17 32.98 -12.16
CA THR A 19 -5.05 31.54 -12.48
C THR A 19 -5.19 31.23 -13.98
N SER A 20 -5.96 32.04 -14.71
CA SER A 20 -6.21 31.91 -16.15
C SER A 20 -5.14 32.48 -17.08
N ASP A 21 -4.13 33.22 -16.60
CA ASP A 21 -2.99 33.65 -17.46
C ASP A 21 -2.00 32.51 -17.67
N LYS A 22 -1.73 31.79 -16.58
CA LYS A 22 -0.65 30.80 -16.51
C LYS A 22 -0.82 29.68 -17.54
N GLU A 23 -2.02 29.12 -17.65
CA GLU A 23 -2.34 28.13 -18.69
C GLU A 23 -2.27 28.69 -20.12
N ALA A 24 -2.62 29.96 -20.32
CA ALA A 24 -2.57 30.61 -21.63
C ALA A 24 -1.12 30.84 -22.07
N LEU A 25 -0.25 31.29 -21.15
CA LEU A 25 1.18 31.45 -21.36
C LEU A 25 1.87 30.13 -21.65
N VAL A 26 1.54 29.04 -20.93
CA VAL A 26 2.03 27.68 -21.22
C VAL A 26 1.65 27.26 -22.64
N LYS A 27 0.39 27.44 -23.04
CA LYS A 27 -0.07 27.11 -24.41
C LYS A 27 0.59 27.99 -25.48
N GLN A 28 0.85 29.27 -25.21
CA GLN A 28 1.58 30.15 -26.12
C GLN A 28 3.04 29.74 -26.25
N PHE A 29 3.70 29.39 -25.16
CA PHE A 29 5.07 28.87 -25.14
C PHE A 29 5.19 27.60 -26.00
N GLN A 30 4.30 26.63 -25.80
CA GLN A 30 4.22 25.42 -26.63
C GLN A 30 3.97 25.76 -28.12
N SER A 31 3.07 26.70 -28.41
CA SER A 31 2.76 27.14 -29.77
C SER A 31 3.93 27.85 -30.47
N ILE A 32 4.79 28.56 -29.74
CA ILE A 32 5.97 29.25 -30.29
C ILE A 32 7.07 28.26 -30.67
N LEU A 33 7.21 27.17 -29.92
CA LEU A 33 8.32 26.22 -30.09
C LEU A 33 8.07 25.14 -31.15
N GLY A 34 6.80 24.88 -31.51
CA GLY A 34 6.40 24.27 -32.79
C GLY A 34 6.76 22.80 -33.02
N ASP A 35 5.75 21.95 -33.24
CA ASP A 35 5.82 20.53 -33.62
C ASP A 35 6.51 19.57 -32.62
N VAL A 36 7.39 20.08 -31.75
CA VAL A 36 7.84 19.39 -30.54
C VAL A 36 6.76 19.50 -29.47
N ALA A 37 6.13 18.36 -29.15
CA ALA A 37 5.14 18.26 -28.07
C ALA A 37 5.83 18.38 -26.70
N LEU A 38 6.24 19.59 -26.33
CA LEU A 38 6.86 19.86 -25.03
C LEU A 38 5.83 19.69 -23.91
N PRO A 39 6.14 18.91 -22.86
CA PRO A 39 5.25 18.74 -21.71
C PRO A 39 4.95 20.10 -21.06
N PRO A 40 3.68 20.40 -20.72
CA PRO A 40 3.28 21.70 -20.18
C PRO A 40 3.98 22.04 -18.85
N GLU A 41 4.43 21.03 -18.11
CA GLU A 41 5.21 21.15 -16.88
C GLU A 41 6.59 21.80 -17.12
N LEU A 42 7.25 21.49 -18.25
CA LEU A 42 8.52 22.12 -18.63
C LEU A 42 8.31 23.60 -18.99
N CYS A 43 7.26 23.87 -19.76
CA CYS A 43 6.89 25.24 -20.13
C CYS A 43 6.54 26.07 -18.88
N ALA A 44 5.79 25.49 -17.94
CA ALA A 44 5.47 26.10 -16.67
C ALA A 44 6.72 26.36 -15.81
N PHE A 45 7.69 25.44 -15.80
CA PHE A 45 8.97 25.63 -15.10
C PHE A 45 9.77 26.81 -15.66
N PHE A 46 9.97 26.88 -16.98
CA PHE A 46 10.67 28.01 -17.60
C PHE A 46 9.95 29.34 -17.39
N LEU A 47 8.61 29.34 -17.49
CA LEU A 47 7.79 30.52 -17.19
C LEU A 47 7.94 30.94 -15.73
N ASP A 48 7.91 30.02 -14.76
CA ASP A 48 8.06 30.38 -13.34
C ASP A 48 9.47 30.94 -13.05
N MET A 49 10.52 30.35 -13.63
CA MET A 49 11.91 30.85 -13.53
C MET A 49 12.07 32.27 -14.06
N THR A 50 11.27 32.69 -15.05
CA THR A 50 11.31 34.05 -15.63
C THR A 50 10.15 34.94 -15.17
N ASN A 51 9.54 34.63 -14.01
CA ASN A 51 8.44 35.40 -13.42
C ASN A 51 7.26 35.60 -14.41
N TRP A 52 6.93 34.52 -15.12
CA TRP A 52 5.88 34.38 -16.13
C TRP A 52 6.05 35.26 -17.37
N ASN A 53 7.27 35.76 -17.65
CA ASN A 53 7.57 36.41 -18.92
C ASN A 53 7.87 35.38 -20.01
N LEU A 54 6.93 35.26 -20.96
CA LEU A 54 7.01 34.36 -22.12
C LEU A 54 8.28 34.56 -22.97
N GLN A 55 8.69 35.82 -23.22
CA GLN A 55 9.83 36.11 -24.09
C GLN A 55 11.14 35.65 -23.45
N ASP A 56 11.31 35.95 -22.16
CA ASP A 56 12.48 35.53 -21.38
C ASP A 56 12.48 34.01 -21.20
N ALA A 57 11.31 33.39 -21.01
CA ALA A 57 11.17 31.95 -20.84
C ALA A 57 11.59 31.19 -22.10
N VAL A 58 11.17 31.68 -23.29
CA VAL A 58 11.56 31.12 -24.59
C VAL A 58 13.04 31.37 -24.87
N GLY A 59 13.58 32.53 -24.45
CA GLY A 59 15.02 32.81 -24.48
C GLY A 59 15.81 31.80 -23.65
N ALA A 60 15.45 31.63 -22.37
CA ALA A 60 16.07 30.64 -21.49
C ALA A 60 15.96 29.21 -22.05
N TYR A 61 14.79 28.83 -22.59
CA TYR A 61 14.63 27.53 -23.25
C TYR A 61 15.59 27.34 -24.43
N TYR A 62 15.86 28.37 -25.23
CA TYR A 62 16.78 28.26 -26.37
C TYR A 62 18.26 28.37 -25.98
N ASP A 63 18.61 29.19 -24.99
CA ASP A 63 19.97 29.31 -24.45
C ASP A 63 20.42 28.00 -23.79
N HIS A 64 19.47 27.25 -23.24
CA HIS A 64 19.73 26.00 -22.54
C HIS A 64 19.41 24.73 -23.36
N GLY A 65 18.29 24.71 -24.07
CA GLY A 65 17.73 23.53 -24.75
C GLY A 65 18.29 23.24 -26.14
N HIS A 66 19.07 24.16 -26.75
CA HIS A 66 19.76 23.87 -28.02
C HIS A 66 20.95 22.93 -27.87
N THR A 67 21.46 22.70 -26.66
CA THR A 67 22.40 21.61 -26.45
C THR A 67 21.61 20.31 -26.38
N ASN A 68 21.93 19.35 -27.24
CA ASN A 68 21.35 18.00 -27.19
C ASN A 68 21.79 17.20 -25.92
N ASN A 69 22.41 17.88 -24.94
CA ASN A 69 22.73 17.41 -23.60
C ASN A 69 21.59 17.78 -22.62
N VAL A 70 20.35 17.44 -22.95
CA VAL A 70 19.17 17.69 -22.08
C VAL A 70 19.39 17.15 -20.65
N GLY A 71 20.14 16.05 -20.53
CA GLY A 71 20.51 15.43 -19.25
C GLY A 71 21.62 16.10 -18.42
N GLU A 72 22.31 17.17 -18.88
CA GLU A 72 23.39 17.81 -18.09
C GLU A 72 22.97 19.08 -17.35
N ILE A 73 21.89 19.75 -17.75
CA ILE A 73 21.52 21.07 -17.20
C ILE A 73 20.28 21.02 -16.28
N GLY A 74 19.79 19.82 -15.96
CA GLY A 74 18.73 19.62 -14.97
C GLY A 74 17.31 19.99 -15.42
N PHE A 75 17.07 20.26 -16.70
CA PHE A 75 15.72 20.55 -17.25
C PHE A 75 14.80 19.33 -17.29
N ASP A 76 15.36 18.13 -17.16
CA ASP A 76 14.60 16.90 -16.93
C ASP A 76 13.96 16.87 -15.53
N LEU A 77 14.54 17.54 -14.51
CA LEU A 77 14.05 17.50 -13.12
C LEU A 77 12.58 17.95 -12.95
N PRO A 78 12.08 19.06 -13.54
CA PRO A 78 10.65 19.41 -13.51
C PRO A 78 9.74 18.41 -14.25
N LEU A 79 10.31 17.47 -15.02
CA LEU A 79 9.59 16.41 -15.72
C LEU A 79 9.77 15.03 -15.08
N LEU A 80 10.64 14.90 -14.08
CA LEU A 80 10.80 13.71 -13.27
C LEU A 80 9.88 13.78 -12.06
N ASP A 81 8.76 13.09 -12.16
CA ASP A 81 7.78 12.99 -11.10
C ASP A 81 7.52 11.52 -10.74
N MET A 82 7.07 11.33 -9.51
CA MET A 82 6.67 10.05 -8.96
C MET A 82 5.55 10.29 -7.95
N GLN A 83 4.47 9.53 -8.13
CA GLN A 83 3.33 9.49 -7.22
C GLN A 83 3.29 8.13 -6.50
N LEU A 84 3.12 8.17 -5.17
CA LEU A 84 2.78 6.97 -4.41
C LEU A 84 1.33 6.56 -4.71
N VAL A 85 1.14 5.36 -5.26
CA VAL A 85 -0.20 4.79 -5.54
C VAL A 85 -0.75 4.12 -4.28
N LYS A 86 0.08 3.32 -3.59
CA LYS A 86 -0.24 2.69 -2.29
C LYS A 86 0.98 1.97 -1.71
N ASP A 87 0.95 1.73 -0.41
CA ASP A 87 1.72 0.65 0.22
C ASP A 87 1.21 -0.72 -0.29
N VAL A 88 2.13 -1.61 -0.65
CA VAL A 88 1.80 -2.99 -1.05
C VAL A 88 2.00 -3.96 0.10
N THR A 89 3.06 -3.75 0.89
CA THR A 89 3.30 -4.46 2.15
C THR A 89 3.56 -3.45 3.26
N VAL A 90 3.28 -3.87 4.50
CA VAL A 90 3.54 -3.11 5.73
C VAL A 90 2.84 -1.74 5.72
N GLY A 91 1.53 -1.73 5.99
CA GLY A 91 0.78 -0.50 6.20
C GLY A 91 1.35 0.36 7.34
N GLU A 92 0.94 1.62 7.41
CA GLU A 92 1.42 2.56 8.42
C GLU A 92 1.16 2.03 9.84
N GLY A 93 2.24 1.87 10.61
CA GLY A 93 2.17 1.45 12.01
C GLY A 93 1.99 -0.06 12.24
N GLU A 94 2.14 -0.91 11.22
CA GLU A 94 2.10 -2.37 11.40
C GLU A 94 3.13 -2.85 12.45
N SER A 95 2.75 -3.90 13.19
CA SER A 95 3.50 -4.42 14.33
C SER A 95 4.50 -5.52 13.95
N VAL A 96 5.79 -5.28 14.23
CA VAL A 96 6.92 -6.09 13.81
C VAL A 96 7.73 -6.53 15.04
N PRO A 97 8.08 -7.82 15.21
CA PRO A 97 8.95 -8.22 16.31
C PRO A 97 10.34 -7.56 16.25
N PRO A 98 11.06 -7.43 17.37
CA PRO A 98 12.41 -6.86 17.38
C PRO A 98 13.42 -7.72 16.59
N LYS A 99 14.36 -7.08 15.87
CA LYS A 99 15.42 -7.73 15.07
C LYS A 99 14.92 -8.64 13.93
N THR A 100 13.71 -8.40 13.45
CA THR A 100 13.05 -9.17 12.38
C THR A 100 13.37 -8.59 11.01
N ARG A 101 13.71 -9.44 10.04
CA ARG A 101 13.80 -9.04 8.63
C ARG A 101 12.41 -9.04 8.01
N PHE A 102 12.07 -7.97 7.30
CA PHE A 102 10.80 -7.85 6.58
C PHE A 102 11.01 -7.14 5.25
N VAL A 103 10.06 -7.30 4.33
CA VAL A 103 10.08 -6.68 3.01
C VAL A 103 9.06 -5.55 2.98
N LYS A 104 9.52 -4.33 2.68
CA LYS A 104 8.66 -3.16 2.46
C LYS A 104 8.54 -2.91 0.95
N SER A 105 7.30 -2.93 0.44
CA SER A 105 6.98 -2.64 -0.96
C SER A 105 6.00 -1.48 -1.07
N TRP A 106 6.26 -0.58 -2.01
CA TRP A 106 5.37 0.51 -2.41
C TRP A 106 5.03 0.39 -3.89
N ARG A 107 3.76 0.60 -4.27
CA ARG A 107 3.33 0.75 -5.66
C ARG A 107 3.46 2.23 -6.00
N VAL A 108 4.27 2.54 -7.01
CA VAL A 108 4.52 3.91 -7.47
C VAL A 108 4.19 4.06 -8.94
N LYS A 109 3.95 5.29 -9.36
CA LYS A 109 3.69 5.69 -10.74
C LYS A 109 4.64 6.79 -11.15
N ASN A 110 5.18 6.72 -12.37
CA ASN A 110 5.77 7.89 -13.01
C ASN A 110 4.65 8.78 -13.54
N THR A 111 4.38 9.89 -12.85
CA THR A 111 3.42 10.93 -13.25
C THR A 111 4.06 12.03 -14.11
N GLY A 112 5.37 11.94 -14.36
CA GLY A 112 6.16 12.92 -15.08
C GLY A 112 6.09 12.77 -16.61
N GLY A 113 6.62 13.78 -17.30
CA GLY A 113 6.60 13.88 -18.76
C GLY A 113 7.65 13.02 -19.49
N ILE A 114 8.63 12.46 -18.78
CA ILE A 114 9.76 11.70 -19.36
C ILE A 114 10.03 10.38 -18.64
N HIS A 115 10.87 9.53 -19.25
CA HIS A 115 11.39 8.34 -18.59
C HIS A 115 12.27 8.69 -17.38
N TRP A 116 12.17 7.93 -16.30
CA TRP A 116 13.17 7.98 -15.22
C TRP A 116 14.54 7.56 -15.75
N PRO A 117 15.64 8.29 -15.48
CA PRO A 117 16.95 7.97 -16.05
C PRO A 117 17.47 6.61 -15.62
N GLU A 118 18.24 5.95 -16.49
CA GLU A 118 18.91 4.69 -16.18
C GLU A 118 19.87 4.86 -15.00
N GLY A 119 19.72 4.03 -13.95
CA GLY A 119 20.46 4.19 -12.68
C GLY A 119 19.74 5.05 -11.63
N THR A 120 18.49 5.44 -11.85
CA THR A 120 17.59 5.95 -10.81
C THR A 120 17.55 4.98 -9.62
N ALA A 121 17.47 5.51 -8.41
CA ALA A 121 17.41 4.70 -7.20
C ALA A 121 16.53 5.33 -6.11
N LEU A 122 15.98 4.49 -5.25
CA LEU A 122 15.31 4.88 -4.02
C LEU A 122 16.37 5.04 -2.91
N CYS A 123 16.54 6.26 -2.43
CA CYS A 123 17.53 6.65 -1.44
C CYS A 123 16.89 6.91 -0.06
N PHE A 124 17.56 6.45 0.99
CA PHE A 124 17.23 6.81 2.37
C PHE A 124 17.61 8.28 2.62
N VAL A 125 16.68 9.06 3.18
CA VAL A 125 16.88 10.49 3.43
C VAL A 125 16.94 10.82 4.91
N ASP A 126 16.01 10.28 5.73
CA ASP A 126 15.86 10.69 7.13
C ASP A 126 15.14 9.63 7.99
N GLY A 127 15.21 9.80 9.31
CA GLY A 127 14.62 8.93 10.32
C GLY A 127 15.53 7.76 10.70
N THR A 128 14.94 6.60 10.96
CA THR A 128 15.66 5.37 11.29
C THR A 128 16.05 4.65 10.00
N LEU A 129 17.33 4.37 9.82
CA LEU A 129 17.79 3.50 8.73
C LEU A 129 17.41 2.05 9.05
N LEU A 130 16.36 1.56 8.41
CA LEU A 130 15.87 0.19 8.58
C LEU A 130 16.51 -0.81 7.59
N SER A 131 17.26 -0.36 6.59
CA SER A 131 17.92 -1.22 5.60
C SER A 131 19.45 -1.22 5.74
N SER A 132 20.12 -2.26 5.25
CA SER A 132 21.58 -2.24 5.05
C SER A 132 21.99 -1.19 4.01
N ASP A 133 21.16 -1.00 3.00
CA ASP A 133 21.48 -0.27 1.79
C ASP A 133 20.76 1.08 1.79
N LYS A 134 21.52 2.17 1.78
CA LYS A 134 20.97 3.54 1.72
C LYS A 134 20.48 3.95 0.34
N ARG A 135 20.76 3.16 -0.69
CA ARG A 135 20.41 3.41 -2.10
C ARG A 135 20.05 2.09 -2.76
N VAL A 136 18.79 1.93 -3.13
CA VAL A 136 18.26 0.71 -3.76
C VAL A 136 17.91 1.04 -5.22
N PRO A 137 18.57 0.42 -6.22
CA PRO A 137 18.25 0.66 -7.63
C PRO A 137 16.78 0.38 -7.94
N VAL A 138 16.18 1.19 -8.81
CA VAL A 138 14.80 0.99 -9.28
C VAL A 138 14.77 0.85 -10.80
N VAL A 139 13.69 0.28 -11.32
CA VAL A 139 13.45 0.18 -12.77
C VAL A 139 13.21 1.57 -13.37
N SER A 140 13.74 1.83 -14.58
CA SER A 140 13.34 3.01 -15.37
C SER A 140 11.87 2.89 -15.75
N LEU A 141 11.03 3.82 -15.29
CA LEU A 141 9.63 3.90 -15.69
C LEU A 141 9.44 4.99 -16.74
N GLY A 142 8.70 4.66 -17.80
CA GLY A 142 8.19 5.64 -18.75
C GLY A 142 7.00 6.42 -18.20
N PRO A 143 6.62 7.54 -18.84
CA PRO A 143 5.45 8.34 -18.46
C PRO A 143 4.18 7.50 -18.30
N GLY A 144 3.48 7.67 -17.18
CA GLY A 144 2.29 6.91 -16.82
C GLY A 144 2.53 5.46 -16.38
N GLY A 145 3.77 4.96 -16.43
CA GLY A 145 4.14 3.61 -16.03
C GLY A 145 4.09 3.40 -14.51
N GLU A 146 3.76 2.18 -14.08
CA GLU A 146 3.68 1.81 -12.67
C GLU A 146 4.56 0.60 -12.35
N ALA A 147 5.22 0.61 -11.19
CA ALA A 147 5.97 -0.54 -10.67
C ALA A 147 5.93 -0.62 -9.15
N GLU A 148 6.41 -1.74 -8.63
CA GLU A 148 6.62 -1.95 -7.21
C GLU A 148 8.09 -1.67 -6.87
N LEU A 149 8.33 -0.77 -5.92
CA LEU A 149 9.64 -0.54 -5.33
C LEU A 149 9.73 -1.35 -4.04
N THR A 150 10.77 -2.16 -3.90
CA THR A 150 10.91 -3.11 -2.80
C THR A 150 12.24 -2.90 -2.08
N VAL A 151 12.19 -2.80 -0.75
CA VAL A 151 13.36 -2.68 0.13
C VAL A 151 13.29 -3.73 1.23
N VAL A 152 14.38 -4.48 1.40
CA VAL A 152 14.55 -5.40 2.53
C VAL A 152 15.00 -4.60 3.74
N MET A 153 14.26 -4.75 4.85
CA MET A 153 14.45 -4.00 6.08
C MET A 153 14.64 -4.95 7.28
N LEU A 154 15.15 -4.39 8.38
CA LEU A 154 15.40 -5.04 9.66
C LEU A 154 14.85 -4.13 10.77
N SER A 155 13.94 -4.64 11.59
CA SER A 155 13.40 -3.89 12.72
C SER A 155 14.46 -3.69 13.83
N PRO A 156 14.44 -2.54 14.53
CA PRO A 156 15.27 -2.30 15.70
C PRO A 156 15.09 -3.33 16.83
N SER A 157 16.01 -3.33 17.80
CA SER A 157 15.96 -4.24 18.94
C SER A 157 15.14 -3.74 20.14
N LEU A 158 14.84 -2.43 20.18
CA LEU A 158 14.01 -1.84 21.23
C LEU A 158 12.56 -1.71 20.72
N PRO A 159 11.56 -1.94 21.58
CA PRO A 159 10.18 -1.60 21.26
C PRO A 159 9.99 -0.09 21.08
N GLY A 160 9.06 0.30 20.20
CA GLY A 160 8.76 1.70 19.89
C GLY A 160 8.33 1.92 18.45
N ILE A 161 7.87 3.14 18.14
CA ILE A 161 7.50 3.53 16.78
C ILE A 161 8.74 4.03 16.05
N TYR A 162 8.99 3.50 14.85
CA TYR A 162 10.12 3.88 14.00
C TYR A 162 9.61 4.29 12.62
N GLN A 163 10.16 5.39 12.11
CA GLN A 163 9.86 5.92 10.78
C GLN A 163 11.14 5.99 9.95
N SER A 164 11.05 5.64 8.66
CA SER A 164 12.15 5.65 7.69
C SER A 164 11.68 6.35 6.43
N ARG A 165 12.32 7.47 6.06
CA ARG A 165 11.94 8.32 4.92
C ARG A 165 12.83 8.03 3.72
N TRP A 166 12.20 7.80 2.57
CA TRP A 166 12.85 7.43 1.32
C TRP A 166 12.37 8.32 0.18
N GLN A 167 13.23 8.51 -0.83
CA GLN A 167 12.97 9.40 -1.96
C GLN A 167 13.68 8.86 -3.22
N LEU A 168 13.14 9.13 -4.41
CA LEU A 168 13.83 8.81 -5.65
C LEU A 168 14.91 9.84 -5.97
N ASN A 169 16.08 9.37 -6.39
CA ASN A 169 17.17 10.20 -6.87
C ASN A 169 17.63 9.73 -8.26
N THR A 170 18.03 10.69 -9.08
CA THR A 170 18.70 10.46 -10.36
C THR A 170 20.08 9.79 -10.16
N PRO A 171 20.73 9.28 -11.22
CA PRO A 171 22.10 8.79 -11.17
C PRO A 171 23.10 9.79 -10.57
N GLN A 172 22.89 11.08 -10.84
CA GLN A 172 23.63 12.24 -10.33
C GLN A 172 23.29 12.58 -8.87
N SER A 173 22.52 11.73 -8.18
CA SER A 173 22.05 11.89 -6.80
C SER A 173 21.10 13.08 -6.56
N VAL A 174 20.51 13.66 -7.61
CA VAL A 174 19.52 14.73 -7.47
C VAL A 174 18.15 14.13 -7.10
N PRO A 175 17.50 14.55 -6.02
CA PRO A 175 16.19 14.02 -5.63
C PRO A 175 15.06 14.52 -6.54
N PHE A 176 14.04 13.69 -6.74
CA PHE A 176 12.81 14.03 -7.48
C PHE A 176 11.58 13.31 -6.90
N GLY A 177 10.41 13.55 -7.50
CA GLY A 177 9.10 13.07 -7.03
C GLY A 177 8.31 14.20 -6.35
N GLY A 178 7.03 14.33 -6.68
CA GLY A 178 6.22 15.52 -6.42
C GLY A 178 6.48 16.63 -7.44
N PRO A 179 5.49 17.51 -7.70
CA PRO A 179 5.64 18.61 -8.64
C PRO A 179 6.74 19.56 -8.15
N ALA A 180 7.67 19.93 -9.04
CA ALA A 180 8.83 20.79 -8.72
C ALA A 180 8.49 22.16 -8.12
N LEU A 181 7.21 22.57 -8.19
CA LEU A 181 6.67 23.81 -7.63
C LEU A 181 6.21 23.68 -6.16
N HIS A 182 6.05 22.46 -5.63
CA HIS A 182 5.89 22.24 -4.18
C HIS A 182 7.26 22.21 -3.50
N LEU A 183 7.41 23.00 -2.44
CA LEU A 183 8.62 23.03 -1.59
C LEU A 183 8.89 21.71 -0.84
N PHE A 184 8.02 20.72 -0.98
CA PHE A 184 8.14 19.37 -0.44
C PHE A 184 8.01 18.37 -1.57
N LEU A 185 9.12 17.75 -1.93
CA LEU A 185 9.16 16.61 -2.84
C LEU A 185 8.43 15.41 -2.20
N GLU A 186 7.74 14.60 -2.99
CA GLU A 186 7.07 13.37 -2.52
C GLU A 186 8.10 12.37 -2.01
N ALA A 187 8.11 12.19 -0.69
CA ALA A 187 8.89 11.17 -0.01
C ALA A 187 7.95 10.06 0.49
N ILE A 188 8.37 8.81 0.29
CA ILE A 188 7.64 7.63 0.75
C ILE A 188 8.20 7.15 2.09
N TRP A 189 7.34 6.57 2.91
CA TRP A 189 7.66 6.25 4.30
C TRP A 189 7.49 4.76 4.58
N CYS A 190 8.31 4.26 5.50
CA CYS A 190 8.03 3.04 6.24
C CYS A 190 7.89 3.41 7.71
N ILE A 191 6.68 3.24 8.25
CA ILE A 191 6.37 3.47 9.66
C ILE A 191 6.00 2.12 10.27
N ILE A 192 6.76 1.67 11.26
CA ILE A 192 6.53 0.40 11.97
C ILE A 192 6.39 0.63 13.47
N SER A 193 5.58 -0.20 14.12
CA SER A 193 5.63 -0.37 15.58
C SER A 193 6.47 -1.61 15.89
N VAL A 194 7.55 -1.47 16.65
CA VAL A 194 8.32 -2.61 17.13
C VAL A 194 7.73 -3.09 18.46
N ASP A 195 7.24 -4.32 18.47
CA ASP A 195 6.63 -4.96 19.63
C ASP A 195 6.87 -6.48 19.57
N ALA A 196 7.18 -7.10 20.70
CA ALA A 196 7.40 -8.55 20.81
C ALA A 196 6.15 -9.37 20.45
N ALA A 197 4.95 -8.79 20.52
CA ALA A 197 3.69 -9.41 20.07
C ALA A 197 3.38 -9.20 18.57
N GLY A 198 4.28 -8.56 17.80
CA GLY A 198 4.11 -8.36 16.36
C GLY A 198 4.04 -9.67 15.57
N ILE A 199 3.36 -9.64 14.42
CA ILE A 199 3.13 -10.84 13.59
C ILE A 199 3.61 -10.69 12.15
N LEU A 200 4.22 -9.56 11.77
CA LEU A 200 4.59 -9.26 10.38
C LEU A 200 5.46 -10.34 9.73
N ASP A 201 6.41 -10.91 10.47
CA ASP A 201 7.27 -11.99 9.96
C ASP A 201 6.43 -13.19 9.49
N ILE A 202 5.47 -13.59 10.31
CA ILE A 202 4.58 -14.72 10.05
C ILE A 202 3.67 -14.41 8.86
N THR A 203 3.08 -13.22 8.79
CA THR A 203 2.18 -12.85 7.67
C THR A 203 2.93 -12.75 6.35
N GLN A 204 4.16 -12.24 6.33
CA GLN A 204 5.00 -12.22 5.11
C GLN A 204 5.51 -13.61 4.72
N GLN A 205 5.91 -14.45 5.69
CA GLN A 205 6.29 -15.84 5.41
C GLN A 205 5.11 -16.63 4.81
N LEU A 206 3.89 -16.45 5.32
CA LEU A 206 2.68 -17.08 4.78
C LEU A 206 2.30 -16.54 3.39
N ALA A 207 2.45 -15.23 3.14
CA ALA A 207 2.18 -14.64 1.83
C ALA A 207 3.18 -15.10 0.75
N ASN A 208 4.44 -15.32 1.13
CA ASN A 208 5.52 -15.78 0.24
C ASN A 208 5.65 -17.31 0.18
N ALA A 209 4.95 -18.05 1.04
CA ALA A 209 4.93 -19.50 1.00
C ALA A 209 4.37 -19.96 -0.35
N PRO A 210 5.01 -20.91 -1.05
CA PRO A 210 4.43 -21.49 -2.24
C PRO A 210 3.17 -22.25 -1.84
N LEU A 211 2.00 -21.61 -2.00
CA LEU A 211 0.73 -22.30 -2.13
C LEU A 211 0.89 -23.28 -3.28
N GLY A 212 1.17 -24.54 -2.92
CA GLY A 212 1.53 -25.57 -3.88
C GLY A 212 0.50 -25.59 -4.98
N ARG A 213 0.95 -25.52 -6.25
CA ARG A 213 0.06 -25.71 -7.39
C ARG A 213 -0.62 -27.07 -7.21
N LEU A 214 -1.84 -27.04 -6.72
CA LEU A 214 -2.74 -28.18 -6.72
C LEU A 214 -3.05 -28.49 -8.18
N SER A 215 -2.20 -29.30 -8.81
CA SER A 215 -2.70 -30.34 -9.72
C SER A 215 -3.89 -30.98 -9.00
N LEU A 216 -5.09 -30.87 -9.57
CA LEU A 216 -6.33 -31.18 -8.87
C LEU A 216 -6.18 -32.48 -8.05
N PRO A 217 -6.22 -32.42 -6.71
CA PRO A 217 -6.36 -33.65 -5.95
C PRO A 217 -7.72 -34.22 -6.32
N THR A 218 -7.73 -35.43 -6.87
CA THR A 218 -8.93 -36.27 -6.84
C THR A 218 -9.47 -36.24 -5.41
N SER A 219 -10.75 -35.92 -5.25
CA SER A 219 -11.38 -35.66 -3.96
C SER A 219 -11.11 -36.78 -2.94
N ILE A 220 -10.14 -36.55 -2.06
CA ILE A 220 -9.82 -37.42 -0.93
C ILE A 220 -9.63 -36.50 0.28
N ASN A 221 -10.70 -36.35 1.07
CA ASN A 221 -10.62 -35.69 2.37
C ASN A 221 -9.82 -36.59 3.33
N PRO A 222 -8.67 -36.17 3.88
CA PRO A 222 -7.93 -36.98 4.84
C PRO A 222 -8.69 -37.16 6.16
N PHE A 223 -9.64 -36.26 6.47
CA PHE A 223 -10.58 -36.41 7.59
C PHE A 223 -11.75 -37.38 7.32
N MET A 224 -11.91 -37.91 6.09
CA MET A 224 -12.79 -39.06 5.82
C MET A 224 -12.09 -40.41 6.05
N ALA A 225 -10.85 -40.44 6.53
CA ALA A 225 -10.17 -41.68 6.91
C ALA A 225 -10.82 -42.30 8.16
N ARG A 226 -11.90 -43.06 7.93
CA ARG A 226 -12.56 -44.04 8.81
C ARG A 226 -12.33 -43.83 10.32
N SER A 227 -13.11 -42.93 10.91
CA SER A 227 -13.41 -43.03 12.34
C SER A 227 -14.09 -44.37 12.61
N THR A 228 -13.53 -45.16 13.54
CA THR A 228 -14.04 -46.50 13.93
C THR A 228 -15.41 -46.45 14.64
N VAL A 229 -16.00 -45.26 14.82
CA VAL A 229 -17.31 -45.06 15.46
C VAL A 229 -18.48 -45.26 14.48
N GLN A 230 -18.24 -45.26 13.17
CA GLN A 230 -19.28 -45.50 12.14
C GLN A 230 -19.36 -47.00 11.74
N SER A 231 -19.45 -47.90 12.72
CA SER A 231 -19.54 -49.36 12.51
C SER A 231 -20.58 -50.06 13.40
N MET A 232 -21.48 -49.31 14.04
CA MET A 232 -22.55 -49.83 14.90
C MET A 232 -23.95 -49.35 14.50
N ALA A 233 -24.08 -48.61 13.40
CA ALA A 233 -25.35 -48.03 12.94
C ALA A 233 -25.96 -48.75 11.72
N GLU A 234 -25.20 -49.57 10.99
CA GLU A 234 -25.70 -50.29 9.80
C GLU A 234 -26.13 -51.73 10.13
N ASP A 235 -25.52 -52.38 11.14
CA ASP A 235 -25.97 -53.70 11.65
C ASP A 235 -27.38 -53.64 12.28
N PHE A 236 -27.87 -52.46 12.67
CA PHE A 236 -29.19 -52.30 13.29
C PHE A 236 -30.35 -52.30 12.29
N ILE A 237 -30.11 -52.05 10.99
CA ILE A 237 -31.18 -51.89 9.99
C ILE A 237 -31.51 -53.22 9.28
N GLU A 238 -30.56 -54.15 9.12
CA GLU A 238 -30.86 -55.48 8.55
C GLU A 238 -31.54 -56.44 9.54
N MET A 239 -31.36 -56.25 10.86
CA MET A 239 -32.01 -57.09 11.87
C MET A 239 -33.52 -56.79 12.00
N GLU A 240 -33.95 -55.56 11.73
CA GLU A 240 -35.34 -55.10 11.95
C GLU A 240 -36.30 -55.50 10.80
N ILE A 241 -35.76 -55.93 9.65
CA ILE A 241 -36.54 -56.43 8.51
C ILE A 241 -36.90 -57.92 8.66
N ASN A 242 -36.02 -58.74 9.26
CA ASN A 242 -36.28 -60.18 9.44
C ASN A 242 -37.28 -60.48 10.57
N TYR A 243 -37.44 -59.59 11.56
CA TYR A 243 -38.34 -59.83 12.70
C TYR A 243 -39.84 -59.65 12.42
N ARG A 244 -40.25 -59.19 11.23
CA ARG A 244 -41.69 -59.03 10.89
C ARG A 244 -42.36 -60.27 10.28
N ASN A 245 -41.61 -61.33 9.98
CA ASN A 245 -42.13 -62.51 9.25
C ASN A 245 -42.23 -63.80 10.10
N PHE A 246 -41.83 -63.79 11.36
CA PHE A 246 -41.92 -64.96 12.26
C PHE A 246 -42.30 -64.53 13.69
N GLU A 247 -43.62 -64.45 13.95
CA GLU A 247 -44.27 -65.08 15.12
C GLU A 247 -45.78 -64.76 15.14
N SER A 248 -46.52 -65.53 14.34
CA SER A 248 -47.95 -65.74 14.57
C SER A 248 -48.14 -66.78 15.69
N SER A 249 -48.31 -66.33 16.94
CA SER A 249 -48.96 -67.09 18.03
C SER A 249 -49.21 -66.21 19.27
N SER A 250 -50.25 -66.54 20.05
CA SER A 250 -50.85 -65.66 21.07
C SER A 250 -50.39 -66.00 22.52
N PRO A 251 -50.98 -65.50 23.63
CA PRO A 251 -50.22 -64.74 24.66
C PRO A 251 -50.26 -65.35 26.09
N VAL A 252 -49.53 -64.77 27.07
CA VAL A 252 -49.68 -64.89 28.57
C VAL A 252 -48.53 -64.10 29.25
N THR A 253 -48.58 -63.53 30.47
CA THR A 253 -49.59 -62.84 31.32
C THR A 253 -48.86 -62.03 32.42
N ILE A 254 -49.41 -60.91 32.90
CA ILE A 254 -48.83 -60.00 33.93
C ILE A 254 -49.13 -60.50 35.36
N PRO A 255 -48.24 -60.26 36.35
CA PRO A 255 -48.71 -59.76 37.66
C PRO A 255 -47.98 -58.49 38.18
N HIS A 256 -48.65 -57.81 39.11
CA HIS A 256 -48.34 -56.51 39.75
C HIS A 256 -47.55 -56.65 41.08
N GLU A 257 -46.98 -55.54 41.59
CA GLU A 257 -46.90 -55.05 43.01
C GLU A 257 -45.62 -54.20 43.25
N ASN A 258 -45.46 -53.30 44.26
CA ASN A 258 -46.33 -52.24 44.82
C ASN A 258 -45.47 -51.26 45.71
N SER A 259 -46.01 -50.06 46.03
CA SER A 259 -45.68 -49.16 47.18
C SER A 259 -44.39 -48.29 47.28
N THR A 260 -44.58 -46.98 46.98
CA THR A 260 -44.44 -45.79 47.89
C THR A 260 -43.29 -45.61 48.89
N ASP A 261 -42.34 -44.69 48.59
CA ASP A 261 -42.17 -43.32 49.18
C ASP A 261 -40.92 -42.59 48.57
N GLY A 262 -40.59 -41.30 48.76
CA GLY A 262 -41.17 -40.15 49.52
C GLY A 262 -40.51 -38.79 49.14
N PRO A 263 -40.89 -37.60 49.72
CA PRO A 263 -40.60 -36.26 49.14
C PRO A 263 -39.78 -35.28 50.07
N PRO A 264 -39.59 -33.96 49.76
CA PRO A 264 -39.12 -33.27 48.52
C PRO A 264 -38.15 -32.05 48.74
N CYS A 265 -37.69 -31.37 47.65
CA CYS A 265 -37.33 -29.92 47.53
C CYS A 265 -36.13 -29.32 48.37
N THR A 266 -35.41 -28.22 48.05
CA THR A 266 -35.22 -27.28 46.90
C THR A 266 -33.91 -26.45 47.11
N PRO A 267 -33.40 -25.63 46.14
CA PRO A 267 -32.05 -25.00 46.20
C PRO A 267 -31.99 -23.60 46.84
N SER A 268 -30.81 -22.96 46.89
CA SER A 268 -30.62 -21.57 47.34
C SER A 268 -29.48 -20.83 46.61
N THR A 269 -29.74 -19.58 46.20
CA THR A 269 -28.86 -18.62 45.49
C THR A 269 -28.33 -17.51 46.45
N PRO A 270 -27.38 -16.64 46.04
CA PRO A 270 -26.56 -15.81 46.95
C PRO A 270 -27.05 -14.35 47.15
N PRO A 271 -26.49 -13.60 48.13
CA PRO A 271 -26.41 -12.13 48.17
C PRO A 271 -25.04 -11.64 47.61
N TYR A 272 -24.88 -10.59 46.79
CA TYR A 272 -25.34 -9.18 46.78
C TYR A 272 -24.36 -8.18 47.42
N GLU A 273 -24.16 -7.04 46.76
CA GLU A 273 -23.12 -6.02 47.00
C GLU A 273 -23.47 -4.98 48.10
N ARG A 274 -22.41 -4.40 48.70
CA ARG A 274 -22.22 -2.99 49.12
C ARG A 274 -20.86 -2.88 49.84
N GLU A 275 -20.15 -1.76 49.87
CA GLU A 275 -20.43 -0.36 49.46
C GLU A 275 -19.15 0.30 48.93
#